data_AF-A0A173Y616-F1
#
_entry.id   AF-A0A173Y616-F1
#
_cell.length_a   1.000
_cell.length_b   1.000
_cell.length_c   1.000
_cell.angle_alpha   90.00
_cell.angle_beta   90.00
_cell.angle_gamma   90.00
#
_symmetry.space_group_name_H-M   'P 1'
#
loop_
_entity.id
_entity.type
_entity.pdbx_description
1 polymer ?
#
loop_
_entity_poly.entity_id
_entity_poly.type
_entity_poly.pdbx_seq_one_letter_code
_entity_poly.pdbx_strand_id
1 'polypeptide(L)'
;MKFERIEGSPKPKLVPISGEMNELQIELSKELKSLFPEYLNKLNLKSSNGTLLTIDSEGNGTFKDYIKSFVIKSAQKELNKGKNLSDLKWITIVNNEVTDVDFDKFIKFRTRMKDTPAFDNISMGTPENELFGTPEIQYRHFTEFSKNHSIVNGELSEEAQIKLMNPMNYISDNSCTTAKNFRIRHGAIDRDTSLAISAILTVTLEMNGVNVDYDLPWGIPHSGDYDLDELFAWIDNIVSN
;
A
#
# COMPACT_ATOMS: atom_id res chain seq x y z
N MET A 1 -10.81 -6.06 12.51
CA MET A 1 -12.16 -5.80 13.06
C MET A 1 -12.96 -7.10 12.98
N LYS A 2 -13.97 -7.29 13.83
CA LYS A 2 -14.98 -8.36 13.66
C LYS A 2 -16.37 -7.77 13.48
N PHE A 3 -17.20 -8.48 12.74
CA PHE A 3 -18.64 -8.21 12.65
C PHE A 3 -19.35 -8.98 13.76
N GLU A 4 -20.01 -8.25 14.65
CA GLU A 4 -20.91 -8.83 15.65
C GLU A 4 -22.36 -8.61 15.20
N ARG A 5 -23.13 -9.69 15.08
CA ARG A 5 -24.58 -9.59 14.89
C ARG A 5 -25.19 -9.08 16.18
N ILE A 6 -25.97 -8.00 16.07
CA ILE A 6 -26.81 -7.52 17.15
C ILE A 6 -28.23 -8.01 16.86
N GLU A 7 -28.80 -8.76 17.79
CA GLU A 7 -30.18 -9.23 17.69
C GLU A 7 -31.13 -8.03 17.55
N GLY A 8 -32.00 -8.04 16.54
CA GLY A 8 -32.91 -6.93 16.21
C GLY A 8 -32.30 -5.79 15.37
N SER A 9 -31.01 -5.82 15.02
CA SER A 9 -30.40 -4.85 14.09
C SER A 9 -30.24 -5.45 12.69
N PRO A 10 -30.62 -4.73 11.61
CA PRO A 10 -30.36 -5.17 10.24
C PRO A 10 -28.88 -5.03 9.85
N LYS A 11 -28.08 -4.27 10.62
CA LYS A 11 -26.65 -4.04 10.35
C LYS A 11 -25.78 -4.66 11.44
N PRO A 12 -24.74 -5.43 11.08
CA PRO A 12 -23.76 -5.90 12.05
C PRO A 12 -22.94 -4.73 12.60
N LYS A 13 -22.50 -4.85 13.85
CA LYS A 13 -21.60 -3.89 14.48
C LYS A 13 -20.15 -4.29 14.22
N LEU A 14 -19.35 -3.31 13.80
CA LEU A 14 -17.91 -3.46 13.72
C LEU A 14 -17.29 -3.25 15.10
N VAL A 15 -16.52 -4.23 15.55
CA VAL A 15 -15.78 -4.16 16.82
C VAL A 15 -14.27 -4.22 16.54
N PRO A 16 -13.47 -3.31 17.13
CA PRO A 16 -12.03 -3.35 16.99
C PRO A 16 -11.48 -4.63 17.62
N ILE A 17 -10.48 -5.21 16.95
CA ILE A 17 -9.68 -6.31 17.50
C ILE A 17 -8.24 -5.81 17.49
N SER A 18 -7.55 -6.06 18.59
CA SER A 18 -6.11 -5.85 18.75
C SER A 18 -5.47 -7.15 19.23
N GLY A 19 -4.22 -7.37 18.86
CA GLY A 19 -3.43 -8.52 19.29
C GLY A 19 -1.95 -8.22 19.18
N GLU A 20 -1.15 -9.14 19.73
CA GLU A 20 0.30 -9.14 19.57
C GLU A 20 0.67 -10.26 18.60
N MET A 21 1.66 -10.01 17.74
CA MET A 21 2.19 -11.06 16.88
C MET A 21 2.88 -12.12 17.74
N ASN A 22 2.60 -13.39 17.47
CA ASN A 22 3.31 -14.50 18.11
C ASN A 22 4.74 -14.65 17.56
N GLU A 23 5.54 -15.52 18.17
CA GLU A 23 6.95 -15.74 17.81
C GLU A 23 7.14 -16.09 16.33
N LEU A 24 6.32 -17.01 15.81
CA LEU A 24 6.37 -17.42 14.40
C LEU A 24 6.04 -16.26 13.46
N GLN A 25 5.02 -15.45 13.77
CA GLN A 25 4.67 -14.27 12.98
C GLN A 25 5.79 -13.21 12.99
N ILE A 26 6.50 -13.06 14.12
CA ILE A 26 7.66 -12.17 14.23
C ILE A 26 8.83 -12.69 13.39
N GLU A 27 9.09 -14.00 13.39
CA GLU A 27 10.12 -14.64 12.57
C GLU A 27 9.84 -14.45 11.07
N LEU A 28 8.65 -14.82 10.61
CA LEU A 28 8.23 -14.65 9.22
C LEU A 28 8.25 -13.17 8.81
N SER A 29 7.98 -12.24 9.73
CA SER A 29 8.07 -10.80 9.45
C SER A 29 9.51 -10.34 9.19
N LYS A 30 10.51 -10.95 9.82
CA LYS A 30 11.93 -10.63 9.57
C LYS A 30 12.34 -11.16 8.21
N GLU A 31 11.96 -12.40 7.88
CA GLU A 31 12.25 -13.00 6.59
C GLU A 31 11.62 -12.22 5.44
N LEU A 32 10.31 -11.96 5.50
CA LEU A 32 9.62 -11.17 4.47
C LEU A 32 10.22 -9.76 4.31
N LYS A 33 10.60 -9.11 5.42
CA LYS A 33 11.31 -7.82 5.36
C LYS A 33 12.62 -7.93 4.58
N SER A 34 13.39 -9.01 4.81
CA SER A 34 14.71 -9.20 4.17
C SER A 34 14.62 -9.44 2.66
N LEU A 35 13.50 -9.99 2.17
CA LEU A 35 13.27 -10.27 0.74
C LEU A 35 12.86 -9.02 -0.05
N PHE A 36 12.25 -8.02 0.61
CA PHE A 36 11.68 -6.87 -0.07
C PHE A 36 12.70 -5.97 -0.81
N PRO A 37 13.91 -5.68 -0.27
CA PRO A 37 14.94 -4.91 -0.97
C PRO A 37 15.31 -5.49 -2.33
N GLU A 38 15.52 -6.81 -2.43
CA GLU A 38 15.87 -7.45 -3.70
C GLU A 38 14.74 -7.28 -4.72
N TYR A 39 13.51 -7.58 -4.30
CA TYR A 39 12.32 -7.40 -5.15
C TYR A 39 12.22 -5.96 -5.67
N LEU A 40 12.26 -4.97 -4.78
CA LEU A 40 12.10 -3.56 -5.14
C LEU A 40 13.22 -3.10 -6.08
N ASN A 41 14.47 -3.39 -5.75
CA ASN A 41 15.61 -2.91 -6.52
C ASN A 41 15.64 -3.55 -7.92
N LYS A 42 15.15 -4.79 -8.07
CA LYS A 42 15.02 -5.47 -9.37
C LYS A 42 14.01 -4.79 -10.31
N LEU A 43 13.05 -4.03 -9.78
CA LEU A 43 12.12 -3.23 -10.60
C LEU A 43 12.81 -2.05 -11.30
N ASN A 44 14.03 -1.67 -10.88
CA ASN A 44 14.81 -0.57 -11.46
C ASN A 44 14.02 0.75 -11.54
N LEU A 45 13.20 1.03 -10.52
CA LEU A 45 12.31 2.18 -10.48
C LEU A 45 13.08 3.50 -10.57
N LYS A 46 12.61 4.43 -11.39
CA LYS A 46 13.16 5.77 -11.53
C LYS A 46 12.05 6.80 -11.41
N SER A 47 12.23 7.74 -10.49
CA SER A 47 11.32 8.89 -10.40
C SER A 47 11.41 9.77 -11.66
N SER A 48 10.46 10.70 -11.80
CA SER A 48 10.35 11.61 -12.95
C SER A 48 11.60 12.47 -13.22
N ASN A 49 12.44 12.72 -12.22
CA ASN A 49 13.71 13.44 -12.38
C ASN A 49 14.91 12.53 -12.76
N GLY A 50 14.66 11.22 -12.97
CA GLY A 50 15.68 10.23 -13.31
C GLY A 50 16.40 9.59 -12.12
N THR A 51 16.08 9.98 -10.87
CA THR A 51 16.69 9.37 -9.67
C THR A 51 16.23 7.92 -9.53
N LEU A 52 17.20 7.01 -9.45
CA LEU A 52 16.97 5.60 -9.17
C LEU A 52 16.44 5.44 -7.73
N LEU A 53 15.33 4.74 -7.59
CA LEU A 53 14.64 4.50 -6.33
C LEU A 53 14.98 3.11 -5.82
N THR A 54 15.84 3.04 -4.80
CA THR A 54 16.30 1.79 -4.19
C THR A 54 16.18 1.85 -2.68
N ILE A 55 16.31 0.68 -2.05
CA ILE A 55 16.53 0.53 -0.62
C ILE A 55 17.69 -0.43 -0.32
N ASP A 56 18.35 -0.23 0.81
CA ASP A 56 19.33 -1.15 1.38
C ASP A 56 18.69 -2.31 2.14
N SER A 57 19.51 -3.17 2.76
CA SER A 57 19.07 -4.32 3.55
C SER A 57 18.29 -3.94 4.81
N GLU A 58 18.45 -2.73 5.32
CA GLU A 58 17.68 -2.21 6.46
C GLU A 58 16.35 -1.59 6.02
N GLY A 59 16.20 -1.36 4.72
CA GLY A 59 15.06 -0.75 4.06
C GLY A 59 15.17 0.77 3.92
N ASN A 60 16.35 1.36 4.07
CA ASN A 60 16.60 2.80 3.87
C ASN A 60 17.06 3.08 2.45
N GLY A 61 16.74 4.25 1.90
CA GLY A 61 17.18 4.66 0.58
C GLY A 61 16.22 5.61 -0.12
N THR A 62 16.53 5.93 -1.37
CA THR A 62 15.81 6.92 -2.17
C THR A 62 14.34 6.57 -2.40
N PHE A 63 13.97 5.29 -2.39
CA PHE A 63 12.55 4.90 -2.47
C PHE A 63 11.78 5.22 -1.17
N LYS A 64 12.41 5.06 0.00
CA LYS A 64 11.80 5.49 1.27
C LYS A 64 11.63 7.01 1.29
N ASP A 65 12.64 7.75 0.83
CA ASP A 65 12.59 9.20 0.74
C ASP A 65 11.50 9.68 -0.24
N TYR A 66 11.32 8.96 -1.35
CA TYR A 66 10.22 9.21 -2.30
C TYR A 66 8.87 9.13 -1.58
N ILE A 67 8.56 8.04 -0.86
CA ILE A 67 7.29 7.92 -0.11
C ILE A 67 7.18 9.02 0.95
N LYS A 68 8.26 9.26 1.70
CA LYS A 68 8.33 10.29 2.74
C LYS A 68 8.02 11.68 2.20
N SER A 69 8.43 12.00 0.97
CA SER A 69 8.10 13.28 0.33
C SER A 69 6.59 13.50 0.15
N PHE A 70 5.82 12.45 -0.13
CA PHE A 70 4.35 12.54 -0.21
C PHE A 70 3.71 12.73 1.17
N VAL A 71 4.26 12.12 2.22
CA VAL A 71 3.81 12.35 3.60
C VAL A 71 4.08 13.80 4.01
N ILE A 72 5.25 14.34 3.67
CA ILE A 72 5.60 15.75 3.88
C ILE A 72 4.63 16.68 3.12
N LYS A 73 4.40 16.42 1.82
CA LYS A 73 3.45 17.18 0.99
C LYS A 73 2.04 17.18 1.60
N SER A 74 1.58 16.03 2.07
CA SER A 74 0.29 15.83 2.72
C SER A 74 0.17 16.63 4.03
N ALA A 75 1.20 16.57 4.88
CA ALA A 75 1.29 17.37 6.10
C ALA A 75 1.30 18.88 5.80
N GLN A 76 2.07 19.31 4.79
CA GLN A 76 2.13 20.71 4.38
C GLN A 76 0.75 21.22 3.91
N LYS A 77 0.01 20.42 3.15
CA LYS A 77 -1.35 20.78 2.70
C LYS A 77 -2.27 21.11 3.88
N GLU A 78 -2.16 20.36 4.98
CA GLU A 78 -2.94 20.62 6.18
C GLU A 78 -2.41 21.79 7.02
N LEU A 79 -1.09 21.94 7.11
CA LEU A 79 -0.47 23.11 7.76
C LEU A 79 -0.92 24.41 7.09
N ASN A 80 -0.97 24.43 5.76
CA ASN A 80 -1.46 25.56 4.96
C ASN A 80 -2.95 25.88 5.19
N LYS A 81 -3.75 24.89 5.61
CA LYS A 81 -5.15 25.08 6.02
C LYS A 81 -5.29 25.57 7.47
N GLY A 82 -4.18 25.85 8.16
CA GLY A 82 -4.15 26.29 9.55
C GLY A 82 -4.21 25.17 10.58
N LYS A 83 -4.03 23.90 10.17
CA LYS A 83 -3.99 22.79 11.12
C LYS A 83 -2.72 22.85 11.96
N ASN A 84 -2.86 22.79 13.28
CA ASN A 84 -1.72 22.65 14.17
C ASN A 84 -1.18 21.21 14.12
N LEU A 85 0.08 21.07 13.69
CA LEU A 85 0.80 19.79 13.59
C LEU A 85 1.93 19.66 14.61
N SER A 86 2.19 20.68 15.44
CA SER A 86 3.35 20.75 16.35
C SER A 86 3.36 19.68 17.46
N ASP A 87 2.21 19.09 17.75
CA ASP A 87 2.08 17.98 18.71
C ASP A 87 2.58 16.64 18.14
N LEU A 88 2.67 16.52 16.81
CA LEU A 88 3.13 15.32 16.14
C LEU A 88 4.66 15.28 16.13
N LYS A 89 5.25 14.57 17.09
CA LYS A 89 6.72 14.45 17.29
C LYS A 89 7.48 13.72 16.18
N TRP A 90 6.78 13.32 15.13
CA TRP A 90 7.34 12.74 13.92
C TRP A 90 7.41 13.74 12.76
N ILE A 91 6.94 14.98 12.93
CA ILE A 91 7.01 16.05 11.94
C ILE A 91 7.98 17.13 12.42
N THR A 92 8.85 17.58 11.52
CA THR A 92 9.69 18.76 11.72
C THR A 92 9.11 19.92 10.92
N ILE A 93 8.86 21.05 11.60
CA ILE A 93 8.35 22.27 10.99
C ILE A 93 9.36 23.40 11.24
N VAL A 94 9.78 24.08 10.18
CA VAL A 94 10.67 25.24 10.22
C VAL A 94 10.04 26.34 9.38
N ASN A 95 9.88 27.55 9.93
CA ASN A 95 9.32 28.70 9.20
C ASN A 95 7.99 28.43 8.48
N ASN A 96 7.06 27.70 9.13
CA ASN A 96 5.77 27.29 8.57
C ASN A 96 5.85 26.32 7.37
N GLU A 97 6.99 25.65 7.20
CA GLU A 97 7.19 24.58 6.23
C GLU A 97 7.49 23.25 6.95
N VAL A 98 6.84 22.19 6.52
CA VAL A 98 7.15 20.80 6.91
C VAL A 98 8.40 20.40 6.15
N THR A 99 9.54 20.38 6.84
CA THR A 99 10.84 20.10 6.23
C THR A 99 11.24 18.64 6.34
N ASP A 100 10.69 17.93 7.32
CA ASP A 100 11.05 16.53 7.54
C ASP A 100 9.95 15.72 8.24
N VAL A 101 10.01 14.40 8.04
CA VAL A 101 9.23 13.40 8.75
C VAL A 101 10.12 12.27 9.26
N ASP A 102 10.06 11.99 10.56
CA ASP A 102 10.62 10.76 11.15
C ASP A 102 9.74 9.58 10.73
N PHE A 103 10.20 8.86 9.70
CA PHE A 103 9.41 7.82 9.06
C PHE A 103 9.07 6.68 10.02
N ASP A 104 10.00 6.27 10.89
CA ASP A 104 9.76 5.17 11.83
C ASP A 104 8.75 5.57 12.90
N LYS A 105 8.82 6.80 13.42
CA LYS A 105 7.78 7.31 14.33
C LYS A 105 6.43 7.48 13.62
N PHE A 106 6.41 7.87 12.35
CA PHE A 106 5.20 7.92 11.56
C PHE A 106 4.55 6.54 11.36
N ILE A 107 5.35 5.51 11.05
CA ILE A 107 4.85 4.12 10.96
C ILE A 107 4.32 3.65 12.32
N LYS A 108 5.01 3.95 13.43
CA LYS A 108 4.52 3.64 14.78
C LYS A 108 3.22 4.36 15.10
N PHE A 109 3.10 5.64 14.74
CA PHE A 109 1.88 6.43 14.90
C PHE A 109 0.69 5.80 14.17
N ARG A 110 0.91 5.28 12.95
CA ARG A 110 -0.13 4.61 12.18
C ARG A 110 -0.58 3.28 12.80
N THR A 111 0.31 2.61 13.52
CA THR A 111 0.15 1.23 14.02
C THR A 111 0.11 0.17 12.91
N ARG A 112 0.33 -1.09 13.29
CA ARG A 112 0.12 -2.26 12.42
C ARG A 112 -1.36 -2.65 12.43
N MET A 113 -1.89 -3.05 11.29
CA MET A 113 -3.28 -3.52 11.16
C MET A 113 -3.39 -5.05 10.98
N LYS A 114 -2.46 -5.65 10.22
CA LYS A 114 -2.51 -7.06 9.82
C LYS A 114 -1.37 -7.86 10.45
N ASP A 115 -1.67 -9.12 10.73
CA ASP A 115 -0.71 -10.15 11.12
C ASP A 115 0.26 -10.47 9.99
N THR A 116 1.21 -11.37 10.23
CA THR A 116 2.21 -11.76 9.24
C THR A 116 2.10 -13.25 8.91
N PRO A 117 2.11 -13.65 7.62
CA PRO A 117 2.01 -12.79 6.44
C PRO A 117 0.63 -12.12 6.32
N ALA A 118 0.60 -10.89 5.81
CA ALA A 118 -0.59 -10.03 5.86
C ALA A 118 -1.68 -10.36 4.83
N PHE A 119 -1.32 -11.04 3.73
CA PHE A 119 -2.22 -11.32 2.61
C PHE A 119 -2.27 -12.81 2.32
N ASP A 120 -1.13 -13.45 2.06
CA ASP A 120 -1.06 -14.90 1.88
C ASP A 120 -0.67 -15.56 3.20
N ASN A 121 -1.62 -15.81 4.12
CA ASN A 121 -1.22 -16.35 5.42
C ASN A 121 -0.92 -17.86 5.33
N ILE A 122 -0.03 -18.36 6.20
CA ILE A 122 0.43 -19.76 6.17
C ILE A 122 -0.66 -20.78 6.56
N SER A 123 -1.78 -20.30 7.08
CA SER A 123 -2.94 -21.11 7.48
C SER A 123 -4.08 -21.12 6.45
N MET A 124 -3.93 -20.42 5.33
CA MET A 124 -4.94 -20.27 4.26
C MET A 124 -6.32 -19.79 4.73
N GLY A 125 -6.38 -18.61 5.32
CA GLY A 125 -7.62 -18.09 5.90
C GLY A 125 -7.91 -16.63 5.57
N THR A 126 -7.22 -16.04 4.59
CA THR A 126 -7.47 -14.64 4.19
C THR A 126 -8.46 -14.54 3.03
N PRO A 127 -9.09 -13.37 2.85
CA PRO A 127 -9.87 -13.08 1.64
C PRO A 127 -9.04 -13.25 0.36
N GLU A 128 -7.75 -12.92 0.39
CA GLU A 128 -6.88 -13.08 -0.76
C GLU A 128 -6.59 -14.55 -1.07
N ASN A 129 -6.46 -15.43 -0.06
CA ASN A 129 -6.37 -16.87 -0.31
C ASN A 129 -7.64 -17.40 -1.00
N GLU A 130 -8.82 -16.87 -0.65
CA GLU A 130 -10.10 -17.24 -1.27
C GLU A 130 -10.20 -16.74 -2.71
N LEU A 131 -9.78 -15.50 -2.98
CA LEU A 131 -9.71 -14.91 -4.32
C LEU A 131 -8.93 -15.82 -5.29
N PHE A 132 -7.88 -16.46 -4.77
CA PHE A 132 -7.02 -17.35 -5.51
C PHE A 132 -7.48 -18.81 -5.53
N GLY A 133 -8.64 -19.14 -4.97
CA GLY A 133 -9.26 -20.46 -5.08
C GLY A 133 -9.69 -20.85 -6.50
N THR A 134 -10.33 -22.02 -6.60
CA THR A 134 -11.08 -22.54 -7.75
C THR A 134 -12.47 -23.00 -7.28
N PRO A 135 -13.38 -23.41 -8.19
CA PRO A 135 -14.64 -24.03 -7.77
C PRO A 135 -14.46 -25.28 -6.89
N GLU A 136 -13.34 -25.99 -7.00
CA GLU A 136 -13.03 -27.21 -6.25
C GLU A 136 -12.19 -26.95 -4.99
N ILE A 137 -11.34 -25.91 -5.00
CA ILE A 137 -10.41 -25.59 -3.91
C ILE A 137 -10.65 -24.15 -3.46
N GLN A 138 -11.31 -23.98 -2.31
CA GLN A 138 -11.73 -22.66 -1.84
C GLN A 138 -10.54 -21.71 -1.58
N TYR A 139 -9.44 -22.21 -1.01
CA TYR A 139 -8.30 -21.39 -0.63
C TYR A 139 -7.01 -21.92 -1.24
N ARG A 140 -6.21 -21.03 -1.85
CA ARG A 140 -4.86 -21.36 -2.34
C ARG A 140 -3.86 -20.27 -1.98
N HIS A 141 -2.60 -20.66 -1.91
CA HIS A 141 -1.47 -19.73 -1.80
C HIS A 141 -1.26 -19.03 -3.13
N PHE A 142 -0.63 -17.87 -3.08
CA PHE A 142 -0.26 -17.07 -4.26
C PHE A 142 1.16 -16.50 -4.14
N THR A 143 1.90 -16.96 -3.14
CA THR A 143 3.32 -16.67 -2.94
C THR A 143 4.05 -17.97 -2.63
N GLU A 144 5.23 -18.14 -3.24
CA GLU A 144 6.12 -19.27 -2.96
C GLU A 144 6.55 -19.27 -1.48
N PHE A 145 6.73 -18.08 -0.89
CA PHE A 145 7.07 -17.93 0.52
C PHE A 145 6.05 -18.63 1.42
N SER A 146 4.76 -18.35 1.24
CA SER A 146 3.72 -18.86 2.13
C SER A 146 3.39 -20.32 1.82
N LYS A 147 3.53 -20.76 0.56
CA LYS A 147 3.47 -22.18 0.20
C LYS A 147 4.53 -23.01 0.93
N ASN A 148 5.77 -22.52 1.00
CA ASN A 148 6.86 -23.23 1.67
C ASN A 148 6.73 -23.22 3.20
N HIS A 149 6.01 -22.26 3.77
CA HIS A 149 5.72 -22.18 5.20
C HIS A 149 4.33 -22.70 5.59
N SER A 150 3.60 -23.31 4.64
CA SER A 150 2.21 -23.71 4.83
C SER A 150 2.05 -24.74 5.95
N ILE A 151 1.15 -24.47 6.90
CA ILE A 151 0.82 -25.41 8.00
C ILE A 151 -0.40 -26.28 7.69
N VAL A 152 -1.06 -26.03 6.56
CA VAL A 152 -2.26 -26.76 6.10
C VAL A 152 -2.03 -27.51 4.79
N ASN A 153 -0.78 -27.55 4.31
CA ASN A 153 -0.36 -28.19 3.05
C ASN A 153 -1.19 -27.75 1.83
N GLY A 154 -1.64 -26.51 1.77
CA GLY A 154 -2.50 -26.11 0.66
C GLY A 154 -1.72 -25.75 -0.60
N GLU A 155 -2.43 -25.69 -1.71
CA GLU A 155 -1.85 -25.60 -3.06
C GLU A 155 -1.43 -24.18 -3.44
N LEU A 156 -0.44 -24.06 -4.33
CA LEU A 156 -0.09 -22.79 -4.96
C LEU A 156 -1.00 -22.56 -6.17
N SER A 157 -1.44 -21.32 -6.36
CA SER A 157 -2.27 -20.94 -7.49
C SER A 157 -1.47 -20.90 -8.78
N GLU A 158 -2.16 -21.12 -9.89
CA GLU A 158 -1.56 -21.07 -11.23
C GLU A 158 -0.95 -19.70 -11.51
N GLU A 159 0.25 -19.68 -12.10
CA GLU A 159 0.97 -18.44 -12.43
C GLU A 159 0.13 -17.49 -13.29
N ALA A 160 -0.68 -18.05 -14.21
CA ALA A 160 -1.56 -17.26 -15.06
C ALA A 160 -2.62 -16.49 -14.26
N GLN A 161 -3.18 -17.08 -13.19
CA GLN A 161 -4.16 -16.41 -12.33
C GLN A 161 -3.50 -15.34 -11.47
N ILE A 162 -2.31 -15.61 -10.92
CA ILE A 162 -1.51 -14.61 -10.18
C ILE A 162 -1.17 -13.43 -11.10
N LYS A 163 -0.77 -13.71 -12.34
CA LYS A 163 -0.47 -12.69 -13.35
C LYS A 163 -1.69 -11.78 -13.61
N LEU A 164 -2.87 -12.38 -13.78
CA LEU A 164 -4.14 -11.68 -14.05
C LEU A 164 -4.51 -10.68 -12.95
N MET A 165 -4.20 -10.99 -11.69
CA MET A 165 -4.57 -10.14 -10.54
C MET A 165 -3.57 -9.02 -10.25
N ASN A 166 -2.50 -8.88 -11.04
CA ASN A 166 -1.46 -7.88 -10.80
C ASN A 166 -1.30 -6.91 -11.99
N PRO A 167 -1.71 -5.63 -11.86
CA PRO A 167 -1.64 -4.65 -12.96
C PRO A 167 -0.22 -4.39 -13.44
N MET A 168 0.80 -4.60 -12.60
CA MET A 168 2.20 -4.37 -12.94
C MET A 168 2.68 -5.18 -14.14
N ASN A 169 2.05 -6.33 -14.42
CA ASN A 169 2.39 -7.20 -15.54
C ASN A 169 1.98 -6.64 -16.91
N TYR A 170 1.13 -5.61 -16.93
CA TYR A 170 0.47 -5.12 -18.15
C TYR A 170 0.94 -3.72 -18.56
N ILE A 171 1.56 -2.97 -17.65
CA ILE A 171 1.92 -1.56 -17.88
C ILE A 171 2.92 -1.40 -19.02
N SER A 172 3.91 -2.30 -19.11
CA SER A 172 4.93 -2.34 -20.16
C SER A 172 4.65 -3.38 -21.25
N ASP A 173 3.50 -4.06 -21.21
CA ASP A 173 3.13 -5.08 -22.19
C ASP A 173 2.50 -4.42 -23.42
N ASN A 174 3.21 -4.42 -24.54
CA ASN A 174 2.76 -3.82 -25.80
C ASN A 174 1.52 -4.50 -26.41
N SER A 175 1.11 -5.67 -25.91
CA SER A 175 -0.17 -6.29 -26.30
C SER A 175 -1.38 -5.66 -25.60
N CYS A 176 -1.13 -4.86 -24.56
CA CYS A 176 -2.15 -4.16 -23.79
C CYS A 176 -2.21 -2.67 -24.16
N THR A 177 -3.40 -2.09 -24.04
CA THR A 177 -3.58 -0.64 -24.18
C THR A 177 -3.75 -0.03 -22.78
N THR A 178 -2.68 0.55 -22.25
CA THR A 178 -2.70 1.24 -20.95
C THR A 178 -3.37 2.61 -21.07
N ALA A 179 -4.22 2.97 -20.12
CA ALA A 179 -4.83 4.29 -20.06
C ALA A 179 -3.76 5.37 -19.89
N LYS A 180 -3.94 6.54 -20.54
CA LYS A 180 -2.93 7.60 -20.54
C LYS A 180 -2.86 8.41 -19.24
N ASN A 181 -3.95 8.44 -18.47
CA ASN A 181 -4.09 9.26 -17.28
C ASN A 181 -4.58 8.39 -16.11
N PHE A 182 -3.88 8.44 -14.99
CA PHE A 182 -4.23 7.77 -13.74
C PHE A 182 -4.31 8.79 -12.61
N ARG A 183 -5.30 8.65 -11.74
CA ARG A 183 -5.36 9.35 -10.46
C ARG A 183 -5.35 8.32 -9.34
N ILE A 184 -4.32 8.35 -8.50
CA ILE A 184 -4.10 7.35 -7.44
C ILE A 184 -4.08 8.08 -6.10
N ARG A 185 -4.83 7.55 -5.14
CA ARG A 185 -4.81 7.99 -3.75
C ARG A 185 -4.67 6.80 -2.83
N HIS A 186 -3.81 6.92 -1.83
CA HIS A 186 -3.72 5.99 -0.70
C HIS A 186 -3.67 6.83 0.57
N GLY A 187 -4.67 6.75 1.44
CA GLY A 187 -4.72 7.60 2.63
C GLY A 187 -3.47 7.47 3.51
N ALA A 188 -2.89 8.58 3.98
CA ALA A 188 -1.62 8.55 4.73
C ALA A 188 -1.68 7.68 6.00
N ILE A 189 -2.89 7.43 6.54
CA ILE A 189 -3.12 6.54 7.68
C ILE A 189 -3.86 5.24 7.32
N ASP A 190 -4.14 4.98 6.04
CA ASP A 190 -4.63 3.68 5.56
C ASP A 190 -3.52 2.64 5.73
N ARG A 191 -3.83 1.49 6.35
CA ARG A 191 -2.88 0.43 6.72
C ARG A 191 -3.31 -0.94 6.20
N ASP A 192 -4.30 -0.99 5.31
CA ASP A 192 -4.80 -2.22 4.71
C ASP A 192 -3.75 -2.83 3.76
N THR A 193 -2.89 -1.97 3.19
CA THR A 193 -1.62 -2.34 2.54
C THR A 193 -0.51 -1.32 2.79
N SER A 194 0.72 -1.63 2.40
CA SER A 194 1.86 -0.72 2.51
C SER A 194 1.75 0.45 1.53
N LEU A 195 2.17 1.65 1.94
CA LEU A 195 2.30 2.82 1.05
C LEU A 195 3.25 2.56 -0.13
N ALA A 196 4.13 1.56 0.00
CA ALA A 196 5.02 1.13 -1.07
C ALA A 196 4.25 0.58 -2.28
N ILE A 197 3.09 -0.04 -2.10
CA ILE A 197 2.35 -0.68 -3.20
C ILE A 197 1.84 0.37 -4.19
N SER A 198 1.16 1.41 -3.70
CA SER A 198 0.70 2.52 -4.56
C SER A 198 1.86 3.31 -5.15
N ALA A 199 2.97 3.47 -4.41
CA ALA A 199 4.17 4.14 -4.91
C ALA A 199 4.86 3.35 -6.04
N ILE A 200 5.00 2.02 -5.92
CA ILE A 200 5.55 1.15 -6.96
C ILE A 200 4.71 1.24 -8.24
N LEU A 201 3.39 1.15 -8.10
CA LEU A 201 2.46 1.28 -9.23
C LEU A 201 2.61 2.65 -9.91
N THR A 202 2.63 3.73 -9.12
CA THR A 202 2.78 5.11 -9.61
C THR A 202 4.05 5.25 -10.43
N VAL A 203 5.21 4.91 -9.86
CA VAL A 203 6.50 5.09 -10.55
C VAL A 203 6.57 4.22 -11.80
N THR A 204 6.02 3.02 -11.77
CA THR A 204 6.01 2.13 -12.94
C THR A 204 5.16 2.70 -14.07
N LEU A 205 3.98 3.25 -13.77
CA LEU A 205 3.14 3.95 -14.74
C LEU A 205 3.88 5.16 -15.33
N GLU A 206 4.47 6.01 -14.49
CA GLU A 206 5.24 7.19 -14.92
C GLU A 206 6.42 6.81 -15.84
N MET A 207 7.17 5.77 -15.50
CA MET A 207 8.27 5.25 -16.32
C MET A 207 7.81 4.74 -17.70
N ASN A 208 6.54 4.39 -17.85
CA ASN A 208 5.94 3.94 -19.10
C ASN A 208 5.13 5.07 -19.79
N GLY A 209 5.41 6.33 -19.45
CA GLY A 209 4.84 7.49 -20.13
C GLY A 209 3.38 7.78 -19.79
N VAL A 210 2.86 7.17 -18.72
CA VAL A 210 1.52 7.46 -18.20
C VAL A 210 1.58 8.71 -17.32
N ASN A 211 0.61 9.61 -17.50
CA ASN A 211 0.43 10.76 -16.62
C ASN A 211 -0.26 10.30 -15.33
N VAL A 212 0.41 10.43 -14.19
CA VAL A 212 -0.12 9.99 -12.90
C VAL A 212 -0.26 11.17 -11.93
N ASP A 213 -1.47 11.42 -11.47
CA ASP A 213 -1.74 12.27 -10.32
C ASP A 213 -1.77 11.38 -9.07
N TYR A 214 -0.68 11.40 -8.29
CA TYR A 214 -0.52 10.61 -7.06
C TYR A 214 -0.46 11.47 -5.80
N ASP A 215 -1.15 11.04 -4.74
CA ASP A 215 -1.05 11.66 -3.43
C ASP A 215 -1.29 10.66 -2.29
N LEU A 216 -0.84 11.03 -1.08
CA LEU A 216 -1.09 10.33 0.17
C LEU A 216 -1.95 11.19 1.12
N PRO A 217 -3.29 11.27 0.95
CA PRO A 217 -4.10 12.28 1.63
C PRO A 217 -4.08 12.19 3.16
N TRP A 218 -3.97 13.34 3.81
CA TRP A 218 -3.77 13.41 5.25
C TRP A 218 -4.96 12.86 6.03
N GLY A 219 -4.69 12.00 7.01
CA GLY A 219 -5.72 11.54 7.96
C GLY A 219 -6.84 10.70 7.32
N ILE A 220 -6.70 10.35 6.04
CA ILE A 220 -7.65 9.51 5.34
C ILE A 220 -7.37 8.02 5.67
N PRO A 221 -8.35 7.26 6.17
CA PRO A 221 -8.24 5.83 6.42
C PRO A 221 -8.54 5.03 5.14
N HIS A 222 -8.73 3.73 5.26
CA HIS A 222 -9.17 2.88 4.16
C HIS A 222 -10.55 3.28 3.64
N SER A 223 -10.57 4.07 2.57
CA SER A 223 -11.76 4.72 2.02
C SER A 223 -11.49 5.23 0.60
N GLY A 224 -12.56 5.53 -0.13
CA GLY A 224 -12.55 6.17 -1.44
C GLY A 224 -13.59 7.31 -1.50
N ASP A 225 -13.63 8.01 -2.64
CA ASP A 225 -14.64 9.03 -2.97
C ASP A 225 -14.78 10.18 -1.95
N TYR A 226 -13.73 10.42 -1.14
CA TYR A 226 -13.73 11.47 -0.12
C TYR A 226 -13.28 12.84 -0.64
N ASP A 227 -12.74 12.92 -1.87
CA ASP A 227 -12.19 14.12 -2.49
C ASP A 227 -12.82 14.43 -3.86
N LEU A 228 -14.14 14.25 -3.98
CA LEU A 228 -14.88 14.38 -5.25
C LEU A 228 -14.65 15.72 -5.97
N ASP A 229 -14.55 16.84 -5.26
CA ASP A 229 -14.29 18.14 -5.89
C ASP A 229 -12.91 18.15 -6.59
N GLU A 230 -11.87 17.59 -5.95
CA GLU A 230 -10.53 17.48 -6.56
C GLU A 230 -10.49 16.41 -7.66
N LEU A 231 -11.28 15.34 -7.54
CA LEU A 231 -11.43 14.33 -8.58
C LEU A 231 -12.10 14.92 -9.83
N PHE A 232 -13.21 15.63 -9.68
CA PHE A 232 -13.93 16.24 -10.81
C PHE A 232 -13.12 17.34 -11.47
N ALA A 233 -12.43 18.18 -10.69
CA ALA A 233 -11.50 19.15 -11.26
C ALA A 233 -10.37 18.49 -12.08
N TRP A 234 -9.84 17.33 -11.63
CA TRP A 234 -8.86 16.55 -12.38
C TRP A 234 -9.45 15.98 -13.68
N ILE A 235 -10.67 15.44 -13.64
CA ILE A 235 -11.38 14.96 -14.83
C ILE A 235 -11.60 16.10 -15.82
N ASP A 236 -12.14 17.23 -15.37
CA ASP A 236 -12.42 18.41 -16.20
C ASP A 236 -11.16 18.90 -16.92
N ASN A 237 -10.01 18.93 -16.23
CA ASN A 237 -8.73 19.31 -16.84
C ASN A 237 -8.28 18.33 -17.94
N ILE A 238 -8.55 17.04 -17.79
CA ILE A 238 -8.19 16.05 -18.82
C ILE A 238 -9.11 16.12 -20.04
N VAL A 239 -10.41 16.33 -19.84
CA VAL A 239 -11.41 16.27 -20.93
C VAL A 239 -11.64 17.60 -21.63
N SER A 240 -11.27 18.72 -21.02
CA SER A 240 -11.45 20.06 -21.61
C SER A 240 -10.32 20.51 -22.54
N ASN A 241 -9.28 19.67 -22.71
CA ASN A 241 -8.16 19.90 -23.62
C ASN A 241 -8.39 19.26 -25.00
#